data_AF-A0AA40ATU2-F1
#
_entry.id   AF-A0AA40ATU2-F1
#
_cell.length_a   1.000
_cell.length_b   1.000
_cell.length_c   1.000
_cell.angle_alpha   90.00
_cell.angle_beta   90.00
_cell.angle_gamma   90.00
#
_symmetry.space_group_name_H-M   'P 1'
#
loop_
_entity.id
_entity.type
_entity.pdbx_description
1 polymer ?
#
loop_
_entity_poly.entity_id
_entity_poly.type
_entity_poly.pdbx_seq_one_letter_code
_entity_poly.pdbx_strand_id
1 'polypeptide(L)'
;MVIMTAQEQERLELQHYMLYDVTMEGELFLSPGGKHAKRVLDMGAGTGTWAIGYAHAYPEAEVIGVDLSPIFPEWIPRNVQFVVDDLEDEWNWTKRFDFIVARFLSPTAFRDLGDDHPSNGSSDCS
;
A
#
# COMPACT_ATOMS: atom_id res chain seq x y z
N MET A 1 -7.59 13.77 4.06
CA MET A 1 -8.47 12.60 3.84
C MET A 1 -8.79 12.53 2.36
N VAL A 2 -8.22 11.55 1.66
CA VAL A 2 -8.46 11.33 0.23
C VAL A 2 -9.74 10.49 0.10
N ILE A 3 -10.76 11.03 -0.56
CA ILE A 3 -12.00 10.30 -0.82
C ILE A 3 -11.84 9.55 -2.13
N MET A 4 -11.90 8.23 -2.10
CA MET A 4 -11.85 7.41 -3.30
C MET A 4 -13.22 7.33 -3.97
N THR A 5 -13.29 7.70 -5.24
CA THR A 5 -14.53 7.66 -6.01
C THR A 5 -14.82 6.24 -6.51
N ALA A 6 -16.09 5.93 -6.80
CA ALA A 6 -16.47 4.63 -7.37
C ALA A 6 -15.77 4.35 -8.72
N GLN A 7 -15.59 5.39 -9.53
CA GLN A 7 -14.83 5.30 -10.79
C GLN A 7 -13.38 4.88 -10.56
N GLU A 8 -12.76 5.41 -9.50
CA GLU A 8 -11.37 5.09 -9.18
C GLU A 8 -11.24 3.68 -8.59
N GLN A 9 -12.23 3.22 -7.81
CA GLN A 9 -12.29 1.83 -7.34
C GLN A 9 -12.38 0.85 -8.53
N GLU A 10 -13.27 1.10 -9.49
CA GLU A 10 -13.38 0.29 -10.71
C GLU A 10 -12.07 0.29 -11.51
N ARG A 11 -11.41 1.44 -11.61
CA ARG A 11 -10.10 1.56 -12.27
C ARG A 11 -9.04 0.70 -11.59
N LEU A 12 -8.98 0.72 -10.26
CA LEU A 12 -8.02 -0.07 -9.46
C LEU A 12 -8.29 -1.58 -9.53
N GLU A 13 -9.56 -1.99 -9.48
CA GLU A 13 -9.96 -3.39 -9.63
C GLU A 13 -9.63 -3.94 -11.02
N LEU A 14 -9.92 -3.18 -12.07
CA LEU A 14 -9.55 -3.58 -13.44
C LEU A 14 -8.03 -3.69 -13.60
N GLN A 15 -7.27 -2.76 -13.02
CA GLN A 15 -5.81 -2.84 -13.03
C GLN A 15 -5.28 -4.06 -12.27
N HIS A 16 -5.88 -4.37 -11.12
CA HIS A 16 -5.56 -5.58 -10.38
C HIS A 16 -5.78 -6.82 -11.25
N TYR A 17 -6.96 -6.95 -11.86
CA TYR A 17 -7.32 -8.09 -12.71
C TYR A 17 -6.38 -8.23 -13.91
N MET A 18 -6.13 -7.13 -14.65
CA MET A 18 -5.23 -7.12 -15.80
C MET A 18 -3.80 -7.51 -15.42
N LEU A 19 -3.29 -7.00 -14.30
CA LEU A 19 -1.95 -7.34 -13.85
C LEU A 19 -1.88 -8.80 -13.42
N TYR A 20 -2.80 -9.23 -12.56
CA TYR A 20 -2.81 -10.56 -11.98
C TYR A 20 -3.05 -11.66 -13.02
N ASP A 21 -4.16 -11.61 -13.77
CA ASP A 21 -4.54 -12.69 -14.68
C ASP A 21 -3.78 -12.65 -16.00
N VAL A 22 -3.60 -11.45 -16.58
CA VAL A 22 -3.03 -11.35 -17.93
C VAL A 22 -1.50 -11.29 -17.89
N THR A 23 -0.93 -10.53 -16.96
CA THR A 23 0.52 -10.28 -16.95
C THR A 23 1.28 -11.27 -16.07
N MET A 24 0.69 -11.67 -14.93
CA MET A 24 1.33 -12.54 -13.95
C MET A 24 0.81 -13.98 -14.00
N GLU A 25 -0.01 -14.32 -14.99
CA GLU A 25 -0.56 -15.67 -15.20
C GLU A 25 -1.24 -16.26 -13.94
N GLY A 26 -1.87 -15.41 -13.13
CA GLY A 26 -2.52 -15.80 -11.87
C GLY A 26 -1.58 -15.90 -10.67
N GLU A 27 -0.34 -15.41 -10.76
CA GLU A 27 0.57 -15.33 -9.62
C GLU A 27 0.44 -13.98 -8.89
N LEU A 28 0.27 -14.02 -7.56
CA LEU A 28 0.14 -12.80 -6.74
C LEU A 28 1.45 -12.04 -6.58
N PHE A 29 2.58 -12.70 -6.80
CA PHE A 29 3.92 -12.16 -6.70
C PHE A 29 4.91 -13.04 -7.49
N LEU A 30 5.97 -12.45 -8.02
CA LEU A 30 7.04 -13.20 -8.71
C LEU A 30 8.23 -13.50 -7.80
N SER A 31 8.28 -12.89 -6.61
CA SER A 31 9.38 -13.08 -5.66
C SER A 31 9.27 -14.41 -4.93
N PRO A 32 10.34 -15.22 -4.84
CA PRO A 32 10.31 -16.46 -4.07
C PRO A 32 10.05 -16.22 -2.57
N GLY A 33 10.33 -15.01 -2.05
CA GLY A 33 10.08 -14.64 -0.67
C GLY A 33 8.59 -14.58 -0.28
N GLY A 34 7.69 -14.37 -1.25
CA GLY A 34 6.26 -14.30 -0.99
C GLY A 34 5.64 -15.64 -0.59
N LYS A 35 6.24 -16.79 -0.93
CA LYS A 35 5.62 -18.11 -0.64
C LYS A 35 5.64 -18.49 0.84
N HIS A 36 6.52 -17.88 1.62
CA HIS A 36 6.77 -18.24 3.02
C HIS A 36 6.70 -17.04 3.97
N ALA A 37 6.27 -15.88 3.47
CA ALA A 37 6.15 -14.68 4.27
C ALA A 37 4.98 -14.81 5.24
N LYS A 38 5.27 -14.61 6.53
CA LYS A 38 4.29 -14.67 7.62
C LYS A 38 3.74 -13.30 7.97
N ARG A 39 4.50 -12.24 7.68
CA ARG A 39 4.06 -10.86 7.90
C ARG A 39 4.28 -10.03 6.64
N VAL A 40 3.18 -9.59 6.03
CA VAL A 40 3.15 -8.94 4.72
C VAL A 40 2.60 -7.53 4.84
N LEU A 41 3.22 -6.58 4.14
CA LEU A 41 2.75 -5.21 4.00
C LEU A 41 2.33 -4.95 2.55
N ASP A 42 1.09 -4.52 2.34
CA ASP A 42 0.58 -4.00 1.07
C ASP A 42 0.49 -2.47 1.16
N MET A 43 1.44 -1.78 0.55
CA MET A 43 1.58 -0.33 0.53
C MET A 43 0.74 0.28 -0.59
N GLY A 44 -0.19 1.16 -0.24
CA GLY A 44 -1.18 1.68 -1.20
C GLY A 44 -2.21 0.62 -1.53
N ALA A 45 -2.76 -0.04 -0.51
CA ALA A 45 -3.64 -1.18 -0.68
C ALA A 45 -4.91 -0.86 -1.50
N GLY A 46 -5.32 0.41 -1.56
CA GLY A 46 -6.49 0.86 -2.31
C GLY A 46 -7.76 0.12 -1.88
N THR A 47 -8.35 -0.65 -2.79
CA THR A 47 -9.54 -1.48 -2.52
C THR A 47 -9.25 -2.71 -1.64
N GLY A 48 -7.97 -3.06 -1.47
CA GLY A 48 -7.55 -4.21 -0.67
C GLY A 48 -7.68 -5.57 -1.37
N THR A 49 -8.06 -5.60 -2.65
CA THR A 49 -8.29 -6.84 -3.42
C THR A 49 -7.09 -7.80 -3.36
N TRP A 50 -5.87 -7.25 -3.47
CA TRP A 50 -4.65 -8.07 -3.41
C TRP A 50 -4.34 -8.58 -2.01
N ALA A 51 -4.43 -7.72 -0.99
CA ALA A 51 -4.22 -8.12 0.40
C ALA A 51 -5.16 -9.27 0.79
N ILE A 52 -6.42 -9.21 0.39
CA ILE A 52 -7.42 -10.27 0.61
C ILE A 52 -7.05 -11.53 -0.18
N GLY A 53 -6.68 -11.39 -1.46
CA GLY A 53 -6.24 -12.52 -2.29
C GLY A 53 -5.05 -13.26 -1.69
N TYR A 54 -4.04 -12.52 -1.21
CA TYR A 54 -2.88 -13.09 -0.54
C TYR A 54 -3.28 -13.80 0.76
N ALA A 55 -4.12 -13.18 1.58
CA ALA A 55 -4.57 -13.74 2.85
C ALA A 55 -5.37 -15.04 2.67
N HIS A 56 -6.13 -15.18 1.59
CA HIS A 56 -6.80 -16.42 1.23
C HIS A 56 -5.83 -17.52 0.79
N ALA A 57 -4.80 -17.17 0.01
CA ALA A 57 -3.77 -18.11 -0.41
C ALA A 57 -2.86 -18.57 0.75
N TYR A 58 -2.63 -17.68 1.74
CA TYR A 58 -1.78 -17.92 2.89
C TYR A 58 -2.50 -17.58 4.21
N PRO A 59 -3.38 -18.46 4.72
CA PRO A 59 -4.18 -18.20 5.92
C PRO A 59 -3.37 -17.97 7.21
N GLU A 60 -2.14 -18.49 7.25
CA GLU A 60 -1.21 -18.35 8.38
C GLU A 60 -0.42 -17.03 8.35
N ALA A 61 -0.51 -16.27 7.25
CA ALA A 61 0.18 -14.99 7.12
C ALA A 61 -0.70 -13.85 7.63
N GLU A 62 -0.09 -12.94 8.39
CA GLU A 62 -0.62 -11.64 8.74
C GLU A 62 -0.38 -10.67 7.58
N VAL A 63 -1.45 -10.13 7.01
CA VAL A 63 -1.40 -9.16 5.91
C VAL A 63 -1.89 -7.81 6.43
N ILE A 64 -1.07 -6.78 6.25
CA ILE A 64 -1.39 -5.41 6.65
C ILE A 64 -1.45 -4.56 5.38
N GLY A 65 -2.61 -4.01 5.08
CA GLY A 65 -2.80 -3.04 4.01
C GLY A 65 -2.76 -1.62 4.57
N VAL A 66 -1.94 -0.75 3.98
CA VAL A 66 -1.86 0.67 4.36
C VAL A 66 -2.29 1.54 3.20
N ASP A 67 -3.16 2.50 3.46
CA ASP A 67 -3.62 3.48 2.47
C ASP A 67 -4.02 4.81 3.12
N LEU A 68 -3.94 5.91 2.39
CA LEU A 68 -4.39 7.23 2.85
C LEU A 68 -5.92 7.36 2.88
N SER A 69 -6.62 6.49 2.17
CA SER A 69 -8.07 6.48 2.04
C SER A 69 -8.69 5.36 2.90
N PRO A 70 -9.73 5.67 3.71
CA PRO A 70 -10.43 4.67 4.51
C PRO A 70 -11.44 3.89 3.64
N ILE A 71 -10.94 3.10 2.69
CA ILE A 71 -11.78 2.19 1.90
C ILE A 71 -11.63 0.81 2.52
N PHE A 72 -12.70 0.33 3.11
CA PHE A 72 -12.72 -1.02 3.65
C PHE A 72 -13.80 -1.82 2.91
N PRO A 73 -13.47 -3.02 2.41
CA PRO A 73 -14.49 -3.93 1.92
C PRO A 73 -15.41 -4.35 3.08
N GLU A 74 -16.66 -4.67 2.76
CA GLU A 74 -17.66 -5.08 3.78
C GLU A 74 -17.23 -6.32 4.56
N TRP A 75 -16.38 -7.15 3.96
CA TRP A 75 -15.87 -8.36 4.56
C TRP A 75 -14.35 -8.43 4.42
N ILE A 76 -13.68 -8.66 5.55
CA ILE A 76 -12.22 -8.74 5.65
C ILE A 76 -11.86 -10.06 6.35
N PRO A 77 -10.93 -10.87 5.81
CA PRO A 77 -10.43 -12.06 6.49
C PRO A 77 -9.79 -11.73 7.84
N ARG A 78 -9.82 -12.67 8.80
CA ARG A 78 -9.26 -12.44 10.15
C ARG A 78 -7.76 -12.14 10.16
N ASN A 79 -7.04 -12.59 9.13
CA ASN A 79 -5.61 -12.42 8.99
C ASN A 79 -5.24 -11.19 8.12
N VAL A 80 -6.21 -10.32 7.83
CA VAL A 80 -6.00 -9.04 7.15
C VAL A 80 -6.34 -7.90 8.09
N GLN A 81 -5.48 -6.89 8.13
CA GLN A 81 -5.74 -5.62 8.80
C GLN A 81 -5.51 -4.47 7.82
N PHE A 82 -6.45 -3.52 7.77
CA PHE A 82 -6.24 -2.26 7.06
C PHE A 82 -5.97 -1.13 8.04
N VAL A 83 -4.97 -0.31 7.73
CA VAL A 83 -4.54 0.84 8.53
C VAL A 83 -4.56 2.06 7.63
N VAL A 84 -5.20 3.13 8.11
CA VAL A 84 -5.19 4.41 7.41
C VAL A 84 -4.00 5.20 7.93
N ASP A 85 -2.97 5.32 7.11
CA ASP A 85 -1.72 5.97 7.51
C ASP A 85 -1.04 6.59 6.29
N ASP A 86 -0.21 7.61 6.55
CA ASP A 86 0.65 8.19 5.53
C ASP A 86 1.96 7.40 5.46
N LEU A 87 2.24 6.82 4.28
CA LEU A 87 3.45 6.04 4.06
C LEU A 87 4.73 6.91 4.06
N GLU A 88 4.59 8.23 3.94
CA GLU A 88 5.68 9.20 4.04
C GLU A 88 6.06 9.57 5.48
N ASP A 89 5.13 9.40 6.43
CA ASP A 89 5.37 9.74 7.83
C ASP A 89 6.33 8.73 8.48
N GLU A 90 6.77 9.00 9.71
CA GLU A 90 7.74 8.13 10.39
C GLU A 90 7.14 6.73 10.69
N TRP A 91 7.84 5.69 10.23
CA TRP A 91 7.38 4.31 10.33
C TRP A 91 7.51 3.79 11.77
N ASN A 92 6.39 3.76 12.49
CA ASN A 92 6.34 3.32 13.90
C ASN A 92 6.20 1.80 14.11
N TRP A 93 6.63 0.99 13.13
CA TRP A 93 6.49 -0.47 13.19
C TRP A 93 7.55 -1.10 14.09
N THR A 94 7.12 -1.78 15.15
CA THR A 94 8.03 -2.50 16.08
C THR A 94 8.49 -3.87 15.57
N LYS A 95 7.74 -4.45 14.63
CA LYS A 95 8.03 -5.76 14.02
C LYS A 95 8.43 -5.58 12.55
N ARG A 96 9.36 -6.42 12.08
CA ARG A 96 9.76 -6.46 10.67
C ARG A 96 8.68 -7.11 9.81
N PHE A 97 8.68 -6.78 8.52
CA PHE A 97 7.87 -7.43 7.50
C PHE A 97 8.75 -8.40 6.72
N ASP A 98 8.23 -9.58 6.42
CA ASP A 98 8.91 -10.60 5.62
C ASP A 98 8.77 -10.30 4.12
N PHE A 99 7.67 -9.65 3.75
CA PHE A 99 7.37 -9.28 2.37
C PHE A 99 6.65 -7.94 2.34
N ILE A 100 7.09 -7.07 1.44
CA ILE A 100 6.51 -5.75 1.22
C ILE A 100 6.17 -5.66 -0.26
N VAL A 101 4.94 -5.26 -0.55
CA VAL A 101 4.43 -5.04 -1.89
C VAL A 101 3.97 -3.61 -1.99
N ALA A 102 4.39 -2.94 -3.05
CA ALA A 102 3.95 -1.62 -3.43
C ALA A 102 3.59 -1.67 -4.91
N ARG A 103 2.32 -1.43 -5.23
CA ARG A 103 1.82 -1.51 -6.61
C ARG A 103 0.96 -0.29 -6.87
N PHE A 104 1.15 0.32 -8.04
CA PHE A 104 0.39 1.50 -8.46
C PHE A 104 0.54 2.75 -7.56
N LEU A 105 1.53 2.78 -6.67
CA LEU A 105 1.95 4.01 -6.01
C LEU A 105 2.58 4.95 -7.04
N SER A 106 1.96 6.12 -7.24
CA SER A 106 2.55 7.16 -8.09
C SER A 106 3.76 7.77 -7.38
N PRO A 107 4.90 8.00 -8.06
CA PRO A 107 6.01 8.77 -7.51
C PRO A 107 5.61 10.18 -7.04
N THR A 108 4.57 10.77 -7.64
CA THR A 108 4.01 12.08 -7.24
C THR A 108 3.12 12.01 -6.00
N ALA A 109 2.83 10.80 -5.50
CA ALA A 109 2.19 10.61 -4.20
C ALA A 109 3.20 10.68 -3.05
N PHE A 110 4.49 10.81 -3.37
CA PHE A 110 5.53 11.16 -2.42
C PHE A 110 5.78 12.67 -2.54
N ARG A 111 5.85 13.40 -1.41
CA ARG A 111 6.27 14.82 -1.37
C ARG A 111 7.51 14.99 -2.23
N ASP A 112 7.46 15.98 -3.12
CA ASP A 112 8.58 16.37 -3.95
C ASP A 112 9.83 16.52 -3.07
N LEU A 113 10.90 15.78 -3.41
CA LEU A 113 12.22 15.87 -2.78
C LEU A 113 12.93 17.21 -3.10
N GLY A 114 12.18 18.31 -3.17
CA GLY A 114 12.64 19.59 -3.70
C GLY A 114 12.16 20.85 -2.96
N ASP A 115 11.22 20.77 -2.02
CA ASP A 115 10.67 21.94 -1.34
C ASP A 115 11.24 22.19 0.07
N ASP A 116 12.52 21.86 0.28
CA ASP A 116 13.31 22.50 1.33
C ASP A 116 13.65 23.95 0.92
N HIS A 117 12.64 24.80 0.86
CA HIS A 117 12.84 26.25 0.90
C HIS A 117 12.99 26.68 2.37
N PRO A 118 14.18 27.11 2.83
CA PRO A 118 14.26 27.86 4.07
C PRO A 118 13.69 29.26 3.80
N SER A 119 12.40 29.43 4.06
CA SER A 119 11.87 30.74 4.38
C SER A 119 12.32 31.10 5.80
N ASN A 120 13.35 31.93 5.93
CA ASN A 120 13.47 32.81 7.07
C ASN A 120 14.27 34.05 6.70
N GLY A 121 13.60 35.19 6.81
CA GLY A 121 14.20 36.50 6.73
C GLY A 121 14.95 36.88 8.01
N SER A 122 15.66 38.01 7.87
CA SER A 122 16.30 38.84 8.88
C SER A 122 17.51 38.26 9.62
N SER A 123 18.68 38.79 9.29
CA SER A 123 19.47 39.58 10.25
C SER A 123 20.61 40.29 9.55
N ASP A 124 20.80 41.56 9.90
CA ASP A 124 21.98 42.39 9.67
C ASP A 124 23.31 41.63 9.75
N CYS A 125 24.30 42.05 8.95
CA CYS A 125 25.55 42.66 9.44
C CYS A 125 26.57 42.88 8.32
N SER A 126 27.03 44.14 8.24
CA SER A 126 28.33 44.67 7.75
C SER A 126 28.70 44.53 6.27
#